data_AF-A0A5E6NPL7-F1
#
_entry.id   AF-A0A5E6NPL7-F1
#
_cell.length_a   1.000
_cell.length_b   1.000
_cell.length_c   1.000
_cell.angle_alpha   90.00
_cell.angle_beta   90.00
_cell.angle_gamma   90.00
#
_symmetry.space_group_name_H-M   'P 1'
#
loop_
_entity.id
_entity.type
_entity.pdbx_description
1 polymer ?
#
loop_
_entity_poly.entity_id
_entity_poly.type
_entity_poly.pdbx_seq_one_letter_code
_entity_poly.pdbx_strand_id
1 'polypeptide(L)'
;MQLLWDFIEIGLSRNDTILDFFAGSGTIADAVMQLNAKDDGDRKYILVQLPEKIDKKKNKTAYDFVKDELKANNPTIFDITKERLIRAGNKIQADNKASKIPKDLSKQDFGF
;
A
#
# COMPACT_ATOMS: atom_id res chain seq x y z
N MET A 1 7.63 8.08 -4.79
CA MET A 1 7.80 7.36 -3.51
C MET A 1 9.11 7.64 -2.79
N GLN A 2 10.02 8.45 -3.35
CA GLN A 2 11.34 8.71 -2.76
C GLN A 2 11.32 9.15 -1.29
N LEU A 3 10.45 10.11 -0.93
CA LEU A 3 10.41 10.68 0.43
C LEU A 3 10.22 9.63 1.54
N LEU A 4 9.28 8.69 1.36
CA LEU A 4 9.00 7.70 2.39
C LEU A 4 10.09 6.64 2.48
N TRP A 5 10.74 6.32 1.35
CA TRP A 5 11.91 5.45 1.39
C TRP A 5 13.03 6.08 2.20
N ASP A 6 13.32 7.36 1.98
CA ASP A 6 14.37 8.06 2.71
C ASP A 6 14.11 8.03 4.22
N PHE A 7 12.86 8.29 4.65
CA PHE A 7 12.50 8.21 6.07
C PHE A 7 12.60 6.80 6.66
N ILE A 8 12.18 5.76 5.91
CA ILE A 8 12.27 4.38 6.38
C ILE A 8 13.73 3.93 6.44
N GLU A 9 14.54 4.24 5.44
CA GLU A 9 15.97 3.86 5.38
C GLU A 9 16.80 4.59 6.45
N ILE A 10 16.47 5.84 6.81
CA ILE A 10 17.15 6.58 7.88
C ILE A 10 16.69 6.15 9.27
N GLY A 11 15.38 5.95 9.45
CA GLY A 11 14.77 5.84 10.78
C GLY A 11 14.56 4.42 11.30
N LEU A 12 14.70 3.39 10.46
CA LEU A 12 14.27 2.04 10.80
C LEU A 12 15.26 0.96 10.38
N SER A 13 15.35 -0.06 11.22
CA SER A 13 16.02 -1.32 10.93
C SER A 13 15.17 -2.17 9.96
N ARG A 14 15.79 -3.18 9.37
CA ARG A 14 15.15 -4.05 8.37
C ARG A 14 14.02 -4.93 8.91
N ASN A 15 13.78 -4.96 10.22
CA ASN A 15 12.80 -5.81 10.89
C ASN A 15 11.86 -5.02 11.83
N ASP A 16 11.87 -3.69 11.74
CA ASP A 16 11.02 -2.84 12.58
C ASP A 16 9.57 -2.81 12.11
N THR A 17 8.67 -2.39 13.01
CA THR A 17 7.24 -2.21 12.72
C THR A 17 6.89 -0.72 12.68
N ILE A 18 6.15 -0.32 11.65
CA ILE A 18 5.71 1.06 11.42
C ILE A 18 4.21 1.18 11.69
N LEU A 19 3.81 2.24 12.39
CA LEU A 19 2.40 2.58 12.58
C LEU A 19 2.11 3.90 11.85
N ASP A 20 1.09 3.89 10.98
CA ASP A 20 0.50 5.09 10.40
C ASP A 20 -1.01 5.07 10.65
N PHE A 21 -1.46 5.94 11.55
CA PHE A 21 -2.85 6.06 11.95
C PHE A 21 -3.64 7.14 11.19
N PHE A 22 -3.02 7.70 10.15
CA PHE A 22 -3.63 8.56 9.15
C PHE A 22 -3.29 8.04 7.76
N ALA A 23 -3.54 6.75 7.54
CA ALA A 23 -2.99 6.02 6.39
C ALA A 23 -3.31 6.69 5.04
N GLY A 24 -4.48 7.33 4.92
CA GLY A 24 -4.87 8.05 3.71
C GLY A 24 -4.88 7.11 2.52
N SER A 25 -3.98 7.31 1.56
CA SER A 25 -3.85 6.41 0.40
C SER A 25 -3.04 5.14 0.69
N GLY A 26 -2.43 4.97 1.86
CA GLY A 26 -1.59 3.82 2.19
C GLY A 26 -0.20 3.91 1.55
N THR A 27 0.41 5.10 1.55
CA THR A 27 1.76 5.33 1.00
C THR A 27 2.86 4.67 1.83
N ILE A 28 2.70 4.60 3.15
CA ILE A 28 3.67 3.96 4.05
C ILE A 28 3.81 2.47 3.75
N ALA A 29 2.72 1.72 3.68
CA ALA A 29 2.79 0.28 3.44
C ALA A 29 3.32 -0.09 2.04
N ASP A 30 2.97 0.69 1.01
CA ASP A 30 3.56 0.53 -0.32
C ASP A 30 5.08 0.77 -0.31
N ALA A 31 5.53 1.83 0.37
CA ALA A 31 6.94 2.10 0.55
C ALA A 31 7.67 0.94 1.26
N VAL A 32 7.06 0.40 2.32
CA VAL A 32 7.57 -0.77 3.08
C VAL A 32 7.68 -2.01 2.19
N MET A 33 6.61 -2.37 1.49
CA MET A 33 6.60 -3.54 0.59
C MET A 33 7.68 -3.43 -0.49
N GLN A 34 7.84 -2.24 -1.09
CA GLN A 34 8.86 -2.02 -2.11
C GLN A 34 10.28 -2.11 -1.52
N LEU A 35 10.51 -1.55 -0.32
CA LEU A 35 11.82 -1.61 0.33
C LEU A 35 12.17 -3.03 0.73
N ASN A 36 11.27 -3.78 1.34
CA ASN A 36 11.52 -5.17 1.71
C ASN A 36 11.84 -6.03 0.47
N ALA A 37 11.11 -5.84 -0.65
CA ALA A 37 11.45 -6.49 -1.92
C ALA A 37 12.81 -6.03 -2.52
N LYS A 38 13.24 -4.80 -2.23
CA LYS A 38 14.52 -4.24 -2.69
C LYS A 38 15.69 -4.77 -1.86
N ASP A 39 15.58 -4.79 -0.54
CA ASP A 39 16.70 -5.02 0.39
C ASP A 39 16.63 -6.32 1.20
N ASP A 40 15.65 -7.18 0.87
CA ASP A 40 15.35 -8.44 1.59
C ASP A 40 15.08 -8.21 3.09
N GLY A 41 14.42 -7.09 3.40
CA GLY A 41 13.93 -6.77 4.75
C GLY A 41 12.67 -7.55 5.13
N ASP A 42 12.30 -7.43 6.40
CA ASP A 42 11.09 -7.96 7.05
C ASP A 42 10.42 -6.86 7.90
N ARG A 43 10.36 -5.63 7.35
CA ARG A 43 9.67 -4.51 8.00
C ARG A 43 8.17 -4.75 7.95
N LYS A 44 7.49 -4.47 9.06
CA LYS A 44 6.05 -4.66 9.18
C LYS A 44 5.35 -3.31 9.25
N TYR A 45 4.07 -3.28 8.93
CA TYR A 45 3.27 -2.07 9.02
C TYR A 45 1.91 -2.33 9.67
N ILE A 46 1.40 -1.32 10.35
CA ILE A 46 0.03 -1.24 10.85
C ILE A 46 -0.54 0.07 10.30
N LEU A 47 -1.60 -0.03 9.49
CA LEU A 47 -2.31 1.12 8.96
C LEU A 47 -3.68 1.25 9.63
N VAL A 48 -4.02 2.46 10.06
CA VAL A 48 -5.38 2.80 10.49
C VAL A 48 -5.96 3.84 9.53
N GLN A 49 -7.10 3.53 8.95
CA GLN A 49 -7.89 4.43 8.12
C GLN A 49 -9.34 4.37 8.56
N LEU A 50 -9.91 5.53 8.88
CA LEU A 50 -11.33 5.62 9.21
C LEU A 50 -12.19 5.34 7.96
N PRO A 51 -13.37 4.70 8.12
CA PRO A 51 -14.32 4.46 7.03
C PRO A 51 -15.09 5.75 6.68
N GLU A 52 -14.36 6.82 6.37
CA GLU A 52 -14.90 8.11 5.98
C GLU A 52 -15.63 7.99 4.65
N LYS A 53 -16.92 8.35 4.63
CA LYS A 53 -17.74 8.29 3.41
C LYS A 53 -17.21 9.26 2.36
N ILE A 54 -17.16 8.81 1.12
CA ILE A 54 -16.81 9.67 -0.01
C ILE A 54 -18.04 10.50 -0.37
N ASP A 55 -17.90 11.82 -0.35
CA ASP A 55 -18.94 12.73 -0.85
C ASP A 55 -18.95 12.73 -2.39
N LYS A 56 -20.00 12.18 -2.99
CA LYS A 56 -20.18 12.11 -4.44
C LYS A 56 -20.09 13.48 -5.12
N LYS A 57 -20.52 14.56 -4.47
CA LYS A 57 -20.48 15.92 -5.06
C LYS A 57 -19.07 16.48 -5.08
N LYS A 58 -18.26 16.17 -4.07
CA LYS A 58 -16.87 16.67 -3.97
C LYS A 58 -15.87 15.79 -4.71
N ASN A 59 -16.09 14.47 -4.72
CA ASN A 59 -15.16 13.49 -5.26
C ASN A 59 -15.89 12.44 -6.10
N LYS A 60 -16.53 12.85 -7.19
CA LYS A 60 -17.30 11.97 -8.07
C LYS A 60 -16.48 10.80 -8.59
N THR A 61 -15.24 11.04 -9.04
CA THR A 61 -14.36 9.99 -9.59
C THR A 61 -14.07 8.89 -8.57
N ALA A 62 -13.68 9.26 -7.36
CA ALA A 62 -13.40 8.30 -6.28
C ALA A 62 -14.67 7.56 -5.87
N TYR A 63 -15.80 8.26 -5.78
CA TYR A 63 -17.09 7.67 -5.44
C TYR A 63 -17.52 6.61 -6.46
N ASP A 64 -17.50 6.96 -7.75
CA ASP A 64 -17.93 6.08 -8.83
C ASP A 64 -16.98 4.88 -8.97
N PHE A 65 -15.67 5.09 -8.83
CA PHE A 65 -14.70 3.98 -8.81
C PHE A 65 -15.02 2.95 -7.71
N VAL A 66 -15.21 3.41 -6.48
CA VAL A 66 -15.49 2.50 -5.35
C VAL A 66 -16.86 1.83 -5.50
N LYS A 67 -17.86 2.55 -6.00
CA LYS A 67 -19.20 2.02 -6.18
C LYS A 67 -19.29 1.05 -7.36
N ASP A 68 -18.74 1.42 -8.50
CA ASP A 68 -18.99 0.73 -9.76
C ASP A 68 -17.91 -0.32 -10.06
N GLU A 69 -16.64 -0.02 -9.79
CA GLU A 69 -15.54 -0.98 -9.98
C GLU A 69 -15.36 -1.89 -8.76
N LEU A 70 -15.29 -1.33 -7.55
CA LEU A 70 -15.10 -2.12 -6.32
C LEU A 70 -16.40 -2.70 -5.77
N LYS A 71 -17.56 -2.31 -6.33
CA LYS A 71 -18.90 -2.82 -5.97
C LYS A 71 -19.23 -2.67 -4.48
N ALA A 72 -18.69 -1.64 -3.83
CA ALA A 72 -18.96 -1.37 -2.42
C ALA A 72 -20.29 -0.60 -2.25
N ASN A 73 -21.16 -1.09 -1.37
CA ASN A 73 -22.48 -0.49 -1.13
C ASN A 73 -22.40 0.89 -0.45
N ASN A 74 -21.35 1.13 0.35
CA ASN A 74 -21.12 2.40 1.04
C ASN A 74 -19.67 2.85 0.77
N PRO A 75 -19.44 3.64 -0.29
CA PRO A 75 -18.10 4.08 -0.67
C PRO A 75 -17.36 4.88 0.41
N THR A 76 -16.20 4.39 0.83
CA THR A 76 -15.34 5.04 1.83
C THR A 76 -13.90 5.21 1.34
N ILE A 77 -13.16 6.12 1.99
CA ILE A 77 -11.73 6.29 1.75
C ILE A 77 -10.98 4.97 2.01
N PHE A 78 -11.37 4.22 3.04
CA PHE A 78 -10.79 2.91 3.37
C PHE A 78 -10.82 1.94 2.18
N ASP A 79 -11.89 1.92 1.38
CA ASP A 79 -12.00 1.04 0.22
C ASP A 79 -10.89 1.32 -0.81
N ILE A 80 -10.58 2.61 -1.02
CA ILE A 80 -9.51 3.05 -1.94
C ILE A 80 -8.14 2.73 -1.35
N THR A 81 -7.94 2.95 -0.05
CA THR A 81 -6.70 2.61 0.66
C THR A 81 -6.40 1.13 0.52
N LYS A 82 -7.39 0.27 0.80
CA LYS A 82 -7.31 -1.19 0.69
C LYS A 82 -6.98 -1.61 -0.73
N GLU A 83 -7.70 -1.08 -1.71
CA GLU A 83 -7.48 -1.42 -3.12
C GLU A 83 -6.08 -1.00 -3.59
N ARG A 84 -5.59 0.16 -3.16
CA ARG A 84 -4.24 0.60 -3.51
C ARG A 84 -3.17 -0.37 -2.99
N LEU A 85 -3.31 -0.86 -1.76
CA LEU A 85 -2.37 -1.82 -1.16
C LEU A 85 -2.34 -3.13 -1.95
N ILE A 86 -3.51 -3.67 -2.30
CA ILE A 86 -3.64 -4.87 -3.13
C ILE A 86 -2.96 -4.67 -4.49
N ARG A 87 -3.22 -3.53 -5.15
CA ARG A 87 -2.60 -3.21 -6.45
C ARG A 87 -1.09 -3.03 -6.33
N ALA A 88 -0.60 -2.39 -5.26
CA ALA A 88 0.83 -2.19 -5.03
C ALA A 88 1.56 -3.53 -4.85
N GLY A 89 1.07 -4.41 -3.96
CA GLY A 89 1.65 -5.73 -3.74
C GLY A 89 1.66 -6.58 -5.01
N ASN A 90 0.55 -6.60 -5.77
CA ASN A 90 0.47 -7.30 -7.05
C ASN A 90 1.44 -6.72 -8.09
N LYS A 91 1.56 -5.39 -8.15
CA LYS A 91 2.46 -4.72 -9.08
C LYS A 91 3.92 -5.03 -8.79
N ILE A 92 4.34 -5.04 -7.52
CA ILE A 92 5.71 -5.41 -7.13
C ILE A 92 6.05 -6.82 -7.60
N GLN A 93 5.15 -7.78 -7.39
CA GLN A 93 5.34 -9.16 -7.84
C GLN A 93 5.38 -9.27 -9.37
N ALA A 94 4.49 -8.56 -10.08
CA ALA A 94 4.45 -8.55 -11.54
C ALA A 94 5.72 -7.93 -12.14
N ASP A 95 6.15 -6.78 -11.61
CA ASP A 95 7.36 -6.08 -12.04
C ASP A 95 8.62 -6.94 -11.78
N ASN A 96 8.69 -7.65 -10.63
CA ASN A 96 9.79 -8.57 -10.34
C ASN A 96 9.85 -9.73 -11.35
N LYS A 97 8.70 -10.34 -11.69
CA LYS A 97 8.61 -11.41 -12.70
C LYS A 97 9.03 -10.95 -14.09
N ALA A 98 8.73 -9.70 -14.44
CA ALA A 98 9.10 -9.10 -15.73
C ALA A 98 10.54 -8.56 -15.76
N SER A 99 11.25 -8.53 -14.63
CA SER A 99 12.60 -7.99 -14.55
C SER A 99 13.63 -8.91 -15.20
N LYS A 100 14.76 -8.36 -15.64
CA LYS A 100 15.87 -9.12 -16.25
C LYS A 100 16.47 -10.17 -15.31
N ILE A 101 16.43 -9.90 -14.00
CA ILE A 101 16.96 -10.76 -12.95
C ILE A 101 15.93 -10.78 -11.82
N PRO A 102 14.90 -11.64 -11.91
CA PRO A 102 13.90 -11.76 -10.86
C PRO A 102 14.54 -12.15 -9.53
N LYS A 103 14.18 -11.45 -8.46
CA LYS A 103 14.55 -11.81 -7.09
C LYS A 103 13.62 -12.90 -6.56
N ASP A 104 14.13 -13.73 -5.67
CA ASP A 104 13.28 -14.60 -4.85
C ASP A 104 12.53 -13.73 -3.83
N LEU A 105 11.21 -13.66 -3.97
CA LEU A 105 10.33 -12.92 -3.07
C LEU A 105 9.48 -13.87 -2.20
N SER A 106 9.81 -15.16 -2.13
CA SER A 106 9.02 -16.17 -1.40
C SER A 106 8.86 -15.87 0.09
N LYS A 107 9.79 -15.11 0.69
CA LYS A 107 9.75 -14.69 2.09
C LYS A 107 9.06 -13.34 2.30
N GLN A 108 8.76 -12.62 1.22
CA GLN A 108 8.26 -11.26 1.29
C GLN A 108 6.74 -11.26 1.43
N ASP A 109 6.24 -10.60 2.47
CA ASP A 109 4.81 -10.44 2.71
C ASP A 109 4.28 -9.16 2.06
N PHE A 110 3.40 -9.33 1.07
CA PHE A 110 2.71 -8.24 0.35
C PHE A 110 1.24 -8.09 0.77
N GLY A 111 0.81 -8.82 1.81
CA GLY A 111 -0.56 -8.86 2.30
C GLY A 111 -0.78 -8.03 3.57
N PHE A 112 -2.03 -8.07 4.02
CA PHE A 112 -2.54 -7.54 5.28
C PHE A 112 -3.89 -8.20 5.60
#